data_AF-A0A5N5W6S7-F1
#
_entry.id   AF-A0A5N5W6S7-F1
#
_cell.length_a   1.000
_cell.length_b   1.000
_cell.length_c   1.000
_cell.angle_alpha   90.00
_cell.angle_beta   90.00
_cell.angle_gamma   90.00
#
_symmetry.space_group_name_H-M   'P 1'
#
loop_
_entity.id
_entity.type
_entity.pdbx_description
1 polymer ?
#
loop_
_entity_poly.entity_id
_entity_poly.type
_entity_poly.pdbx_seq_one_letter_code
_entity_poly.pdbx_strand_id
1 'polypeptide(L)'
;MRRMSTLVVTAAMAAGVVFTALPAQSAVASGITCNVAEMHQQITRLRDRANSQDRSGDHSGARNTRAEADALQRRMQWCIDADDNV
;
A
#
# COMPACT_ATOMS: atom_id res chain seq x y z
N MET A 1 7.72 36.26 6.74
CA MET A 1 6.86 36.24 7.95
C MET A 1 6.00 34.98 7.94
N ARG A 2 5.87 34.38 9.14
CA ARG A 2 4.77 33.51 9.62
C ARG A 2 4.48 32.20 8.87
N ARG A 3 5.05 31.12 9.41
CA ARG A 3 4.47 29.77 9.34
C ARG A 3 3.34 29.70 10.37
N MET A 4 2.10 29.60 9.92
CA MET A 4 0.95 29.34 10.79
C MET A 4 0.67 27.84 10.77
N SER A 5 1.29 27.13 11.71
CA SER A 5 1.00 25.73 12.02
C SER A 5 -0.20 25.66 12.94
N THR A 6 -1.35 25.27 12.43
CA THR A 6 -2.47 24.82 13.27
C THR A 6 -3.25 23.73 12.54
N LEU A 7 -2.83 22.48 12.71
CA LEU A 7 -3.63 21.31 12.38
C LEU A 7 -4.03 20.64 13.69
N VAL A 8 -5.23 20.96 14.16
CA VAL A 8 -5.94 20.14 15.14
C VAL A 8 -6.71 19.11 14.34
N VAL A 9 -6.26 17.84 14.40
CA VAL A 9 -7.00 16.71 13.84
C VAL A 9 -7.32 15.77 14.99
N THR A 10 -8.52 15.89 15.52
CA THR A 10 -9.12 14.88 16.38
C THR A 10 -10.04 14.05 15.49
N ALA A 11 -9.54 12.91 15.02
CA ALA A 11 -10.37 11.89 14.38
C ALA A 11 -10.46 10.70 15.34
N ALA A 12 -11.60 10.60 16.02
CA ALA A 12 -11.92 9.46 16.86
C ALA A 12 -12.15 8.24 15.96
N MET A 13 -11.17 7.34 15.89
CA MET A 13 -11.30 6.05 15.23
C MET A 13 -11.86 5.05 16.23
N ALA A 14 -13.19 4.99 16.32
CA ALA A 14 -13.90 3.93 17.01
C ALA A 14 -14.14 2.76 16.05
N ALA A 15 -13.22 1.81 16.01
CA ALA A 15 -13.48 0.45 15.55
C ALA A 15 -12.47 -0.46 16.24
N GLY A 16 -12.91 -1.05 17.36
CA GLY A 16 -12.09 -1.92 18.17
C GLY A 16 -11.66 -3.18 17.43
N VAL A 17 -10.38 -3.50 17.53
CA VAL A 17 -9.83 -4.80 17.96
C VAL A 17 -8.35 -4.58 18.24
N VAL A 18 -7.91 -4.84 19.48
CA VAL A 18 -6.52 -4.72 19.90
C VAL A 18 -5.79 -5.99 19.47
N PHE A 19 -4.94 -5.91 18.45
CA PHE A 19 -3.87 -6.86 18.21
C PHE A 19 -2.53 -6.12 18.24
N THR A 20 -1.75 -6.48 19.25
CA THR A 20 -0.35 -6.20 19.53
C THR A 20 0.53 -5.79 18.34
N ALA A 21 1.12 -4.58 18.45
CA ALA A 21 2.41 -4.16 17.91
C ALA A 21 2.85 -4.73 16.55
N LEU A 22 2.16 -4.32 15.49
CA LEU A 22 2.74 -4.25 14.13
C LEU A 22 2.44 -2.84 13.63
N PRO A 23 3.38 -2.11 13.01
CA PRO A 23 3.06 -0.84 12.40
C PRO A 23 2.09 -1.11 11.24
N ALA A 24 0.80 -0.97 11.54
CA ALA A 24 -0.21 -0.74 10.54
C ALA A 24 0.08 0.62 9.94
N GLN A 25 1.00 0.64 8.98
CA GLN A 25 1.24 1.74 8.05
C GLN A 25 -0.06 1.93 7.27
N SER A 26 -0.89 2.77 7.88
CA SER A 26 -2.10 3.36 7.37
C SER A 26 -1.87 3.87 5.96
N ALA A 27 -2.79 3.47 5.09
CA ALA A 27 -3.06 3.99 3.76
C ALA A 27 -2.34 5.31 3.42
N VAL A 28 -1.29 5.20 2.61
CA VAL A 28 -0.72 6.32 1.87
C VAL A 28 -1.65 6.66 0.70
N ALA A 29 -2.76 7.30 1.02
CA ALA A 29 -3.58 8.00 0.03
C ALA A 29 -3.26 9.49 0.10
N SER A 30 -2.01 9.85 -0.17
CA SER A 30 -1.55 11.24 -0.24
C SER A 30 -0.75 11.45 -1.53
N GLY A 31 -1.48 11.63 -2.63
CA GLY A 31 -0.93 11.91 -3.97
C GLY A 31 -0.31 10.67 -4.63
N ILE A 32 -0.73 10.34 -5.85
CA ILE A 32 -0.01 9.35 -6.68
C ILE A 32 1.26 10.04 -7.20
N THR A 33 2.20 10.33 -6.31
CA THR A 33 3.59 10.49 -6.72
C THR A 33 4.08 9.08 -7.02
N CYS A 34 4.67 8.88 -8.19
CA CYS A 34 5.30 7.63 -8.61
C CYS A 34 6.49 7.28 -7.70
N ASN A 35 6.22 6.87 -6.46
CA ASN A 35 7.25 6.42 -5.53
C ASN A 35 7.53 4.94 -5.78
N VAL A 36 8.43 4.66 -6.73
CA VAL A 36 8.79 3.29 -7.15
C VAL A 36 9.22 2.43 -5.97
N ALA A 37 9.96 2.97 -5.01
CA ALA A 37 10.41 2.23 -3.82
C ALA A 37 9.22 1.76 -2.96
N GLU A 38 8.26 2.66 -2.72
CA GLU A 38 7.06 2.33 -1.95
C GLU A 38 6.12 1.38 -2.70
N MET A 39 5.97 1.55 -4.01
CA MET A 39 5.21 0.64 -4.86
C MET A 39 5.81 -0.75 -4.86
N HIS A 40 7.14 -0.88 -4.97
CA HIS A 40 7.85 -2.15 -4.90
C HIS A 40 7.61 -2.85 -3.55
N GLN A 41 7.72 -2.12 -2.43
CA GLN A 41 7.43 -2.69 -1.12
C GLN A 41 5.98 -3.16 -0.98
N GLN A 42 5.01 -2.42 -1.53
CA GLN A 42 3.60 -2.82 -1.53
C GLN A 42 3.37 -4.09 -2.37
N ILE A 43 3.98 -4.19 -3.54
CA ILE A 43 3.92 -5.39 -4.40
C ILE A 43 4.43 -6.62 -3.64
N THR A 44 5.59 -6.51 -2.98
CA THR A 44 6.15 -7.61 -2.19
C THR A 44 5.19 -8.04 -1.08
N ARG A 45 4.64 -7.09 -0.32
CA ARG A 45 3.66 -7.40 0.74
C ARG A 45 2.42 -8.12 0.21
N LEU A 46 1.89 -7.70 -0.94
CA LEU A 46 0.73 -8.35 -1.56
C LEU A 46 1.08 -9.78 -2.01
N ARG A 47 2.27 -9.99 -2.59
CA ARG A 47 2.73 -11.33 -2.98
C ARG A 47 2.91 -12.26 -1.78
N ASP A 48 3.50 -11.77 -0.70
CA ASP A 48 3.66 -12.53 0.54
C ASP A 48 2.31 -12.91 1.15
N ARG A 49 1.36 -11.97 1.16
CA ARG A 49 -0.01 -12.23 1.61
C ARG A 49 -0.70 -13.29 0.75
N ALA A 50 -0.59 -13.18 -0.58
CA ALA A 50 -1.16 -14.17 -1.48
C ALA A 50 -0.55 -15.55 -1.26
N ASN A 51 0.75 -15.65 -1.02
CA ASN A 51 1.41 -16.92 -0.70
C ASN A 51 0.92 -17.49 0.63
N SER A 52 0.68 -16.64 1.64
CA SER A 52 0.08 -17.06 2.90
C SER A 52 -1.34 -17.60 2.71
N GLN A 53 -2.18 -16.91 1.92
CA GLN A 53 -3.55 -17.33 1.61
C GLN A 53 -3.57 -18.67 0.87
N ASP A 54 -2.69 -18.83 -0.12
CA ASP A 54 -2.55 -20.05 -0.92
C ASP A 54 -2.15 -21.25 -0.04
N ARG A 55 -1.21 -21.03 0.90
CA ARG A 55 -0.78 -22.05 1.88
C ARG A 55 -1.89 -22.41 2.87
N SER A 56 -2.78 -21.48 3.21
CA SER A 56 -3.95 -21.75 4.05
C SER A 56 -5.14 -22.37 3.30
N GLY A 57 -5.02 -22.61 1.99
CA GLY A 57 -6.08 -23.16 1.14
C GLY A 57 -7.06 -22.14 0.55
N ASP A 58 -6.85 -20.85 0.82
CA ASP A 58 -7.61 -19.75 0.21
C ASP A 58 -7.03 -19.38 -1.17
N HIS A 59 -7.18 -20.30 -2.12
CA HIS A 59 -6.66 -20.10 -3.48
C HIS A 59 -7.35 -18.97 -4.23
N SER A 60 -8.64 -18.71 -3.95
CA SER A 60 -9.39 -17.63 -4.60
C SER A 60 -8.94 -16.25 -4.09
N GLY A 61 -8.80 -16.10 -2.77
CA GLY A 61 -8.23 -14.88 -2.17
C GLY A 61 -6.79 -14.65 -2.62
N ALA A 62 -5.97 -15.70 -2.66
CA ALA A 62 -4.61 -15.63 -3.18
C ALA A 62 -4.56 -15.14 -4.65
N ARG A 63 -5.48 -15.62 -5.51
CA ARG A 63 -5.59 -15.13 -6.90
C ARG A 63 -5.96 -13.66 -6.96
N ASN A 64 -6.93 -13.21 -6.15
CA ASN A 64 -7.32 -11.80 -6.12
C ASN A 64 -6.17 -10.91 -5.64
N THR A 65 -5.48 -11.30 -4.57
CA THR A 65 -4.34 -10.54 -4.03
C THR A 65 -3.14 -10.54 -4.99
N ARG A 66 -2.90 -11.61 -5.76
CA ARG A 66 -1.94 -11.60 -6.88
C ARG A 66 -2.34 -10.58 -7.95
N ALA A 67 -3.62 -10.53 -8.32
CA ALA A 67 -4.11 -9.57 -9.31
C ALA A 67 -3.94 -8.10 -8.86
N GLU A 68 -4.11 -7.82 -7.57
CA GLU A 68 -3.82 -6.50 -6.97
C GLU A 68 -2.33 -6.15 -7.10
N ALA A 69 -1.44 -7.09 -6.80
CA ALA A 69 0.00 -6.91 -6.94
C ALA A 69 0.39 -6.62 -8.40
N ASP A 70 -0.21 -7.33 -9.36
CA ASP A 70 0.06 -7.14 -10.79
C ASP A 70 -0.45 -5.79 -11.30
N ALA A 71 -1.60 -5.33 -10.80
CA ALA A 71 -2.11 -3.99 -11.12
C ALA A 71 -1.16 -2.90 -10.64
N LEU A 72 -0.61 -3.05 -9.43
CA LEU A 72 0.36 -2.12 -8.89
C LEU A 72 1.70 -2.18 -9.64
N GLN A 73 2.14 -3.38 -10.05
CA GLN A 73 3.32 -3.57 -10.86
C GLN A 73 3.19 -2.87 -12.22
N ARG A 74 2.04 -2.99 -12.90
CA ARG A 74 1.79 -2.26 -14.16
C ARG A 74 1.86 -0.76 -13.98
N ARG A 75 1.32 -0.23 -12.88
CA ARG A 75 1.44 1.21 -12.55
C ARG A 75 2.89 1.61 -12.30
N MET A 76 3.65 0.79 -11.59
CA MET A 76 5.07 1.04 -11.32
C MET A 76 5.89 1.07 -12.62
N GLN A 77 5.61 0.16 -13.55
CA GLN A 77 6.27 0.14 -14.85
C GLN A 77 5.97 1.42 -15.64
N TRP A 78 4.70 1.84 -15.68
CA TRP A 78 4.30 3.10 -16.29
C TRP A 78 5.03 4.31 -15.71
N CYS A 79 5.25 4.33 -14.39
CA CYS A 79 6.02 5.37 -13.73
C CYS A 79 7.49 5.39 -14.18
N ILE A 80 8.12 4.22 -14.30
CA ILE A 80 9.51 4.08 -14.75
C ILE A 80 9.63 4.52 -16.21
N ASP A 81 8.77 4.00 -17.08
CA ASP A 81 8.77 4.32 -18.50
C ASP A 81 8.55 5.83 -18.74
N ALA A 82 7.71 6.48 -17.92
CA ALA A 82 7.47 7.91 -18.00
C ALA A 82 8.67 8.76 -17.52
N ASP A 83 9.49 8.25 -16.59
CA ASP A 83 10.72 8.89 -16.10
C ASP A 83 11.91 8.69 -17.06
N ASP A 84 11.99 7.55 -17.75
CA ASP A 84 13.03 7.27 -18.75
C ASP A 84 12.84 8.03 -20.08
N ASN A 85 11.65 8.55 -20.35
CA ASN A 85 11.32 9.27 -21.60
C ASN A 85 11.27 10.81 -21.45
N VAL A 86 11.86 11.37 -20.39
CA VAL A 86 11.98 12.84 -20.16
C VAL A 86 13.40 13.37 -20.31
#